data_AF-A0AAU7CKS6-F1
#
_entry.id   AF-A0AAU7CKS6-F1
#
_cell.length_a   1.000
_cell.length_b   1.000
_cell.length_c   1.000
_cell.angle_alpha   90.00
_cell.angle_beta   90.00
_cell.angle_gamma   90.00
#
_symmetry.space_group_name_H-M   'P 1'
#
loop_
_entity.id
_entity.type
_entity.pdbx_description
1 polymer ?
#
loop_
_entity_poly.entity_id
_entity_poly.type
_entity_poly.pdbx_seq_one_letter_code
_entity_poly.pdbx_strand_id
1 'polypeptide(L)'
;MRHFTVWDVDEAQDYALAGGQALHTHQIIVDYDKAPACFVRAVEKGEDIAHLFDQDRERLVQTVRSLGVNIVLIERKGQRGQHVDLCGSPLKRALKQCAADAQTTMPLFD
;
A
#
# COMPACT_ATOMS: atom_id res chain seq x y z
N MET A 1 -5.71 -5.53 -6.59
CA MET A 1 -5.11 -5.08 -5.32
C MET A 1 -6.21 -4.98 -4.28
N ARG A 2 -6.02 -5.56 -3.08
CA ARG A 2 -7.01 -5.51 -1.99
C ARG A 2 -6.60 -4.50 -0.92
N HIS A 3 -7.56 -3.75 -0.39
CA HIS A 3 -7.34 -2.77 0.67
C HIS A 3 -7.56 -3.40 2.06
N PHE A 4 -6.70 -3.04 3.00
CA PHE A 4 -6.67 -3.50 4.39
C PHE A 4 -6.54 -2.29 5.32
N THR A 5 -7.19 -2.35 6.48
CA THR A 5 -7.21 -1.23 7.43
C THR A 5 -6.08 -1.32 8.45
N VAL A 6 -5.95 -0.30 9.30
CA VAL A 6 -4.87 -0.19 10.30
C VAL A 6 -4.70 -1.45 11.16
N TRP A 7 -5.78 -2.19 11.43
CA TRP A 7 -5.78 -3.38 12.28
C TRP A 7 -5.40 -4.68 11.57
N ASP A 8 -5.33 -4.66 10.23
CA ASP A 8 -5.26 -5.86 9.39
C ASP A 8 -3.87 -6.08 8.78
N VAL A 9 -2.80 -5.64 9.47
CA VAL A 9 -1.44 -5.70 8.90
C VAL A 9 -0.97 -7.13 8.65
N ASP A 10 -1.31 -8.07 9.54
CA ASP A 10 -0.95 -9.48 9.37
C ASP A 10 -1.73 -10.12 8.20
N GLU A 11 -3.03 -9.83 8.07
CA GLU A 11 -3.84 -10.31 6.93
C GLU A 11 -3.33 -9.73 5.60
N ALA A 12 -2.94 -8.46 5.59
CA ALA A 12 -2.36 -7.82 4.41
C ALA A 12 -1.05 -8.49 3.98
N GLN A 13 -0.18 -8.80 4.93
CA GLN A 13 1.08 -9.52 4.65
C GLN A 13 0.82 -10.94 4.17
N ASP A 14 -0.13 -11.66 4.77
CA ASP A 14 -0.46 -13.03 4.40
C ASP A 14 -1.12 -13.09 3.01
N TYR A 15 -1.98 -12.12 2.68
CA TYR A 15 -2.53 -11.97 1.33
C TYR A 15 -1.44 -11.72 0.28
N ALA A 16 -0.45 -10.88 0.60
CA ALA A 16 0.69 -10.64 -0.29
C ALA A 16 1.59 -11.88 -0.43
N LEU A 17 1.81 -12.62 0.66
CA LEU A 17 2.54 -13.89 0.64
C LEU A 17 1.85 -14.97 -0.21
N ALA A 18 0.52 -15.00 -0.21
CA ALA A 18 -0.27 -15.89 -1.06
C ALA A 18 -0.25 -15.50 -2.56
N GLY A 19 0.53 -14.48 -2.93
CA GLY A 19 0.68 -14.00 -4.31
C GLY A 19 -0.24 -12.84 -4.69
N GLY A 20 -1.02 -12.31 -3.74
CA GLY A 20 -1.81 -11.10 -3.92
C GLY A 20 -0.97 -9.81 -3.82
N GLN A 21 -1.63 -8.67 -4.04
CA GLN A 21 -1.08 -7.34 -3.77
C GLN A 21 -2.00 -6.61 -2.80
N ALA A 22 -1.46 -6.18 -1.65
CA ALA A 22 -2.21 -5.62 -0.54
C ALA A 22 -1.82 -4.17 -0.26
N LEU A 23 -2.82 -3.28 -0.14
CA LEU A 23 -2.63 -1.92 0.32
C LEU A 23 -3.12 -1.82 1.77
N HIS A 24 -2.21 -1.61 2.71
CA HIS A 24 -2.52 -1.44 4.13
C HIS A 24 -2.41 0.03 4.52
N THR A 25 -3.49 0.65 5.00
CA THR A 25 -3.50 2.08 5.37
C THR A 25 -3.51 2.29 6.88
N HIS A 26 -2.79 3.29 7.36
CA HIS A 26 -2.74 3.69 8.77
C HIS A 26 -2.31 5.15 8.94
N GLN A 27 -2.41 5.65 10.18
CA GLN A 27 -1.93 6.98 10.59
C GLN A 27 -0.86 6.90 11.68
N ILE A 28 -0.20 5.75 11.78
CA ILE A 28 0.77 5.45 12.84
C ILE A 28 2.19 5.72 12.35
N ILE A 29 2.91 6.58 13.06
CA ILE A 29 4.36 6.79 12.90
C ILE A 29 5.05 6.31 14.18
N VAL A 30 5.93 5.31 14.04
CA VAL A 30 6.61 4.68 15.18
C VAL A 30 7.78 5.53 15.68
N ASP A 31 8.52 6.16 14.78
CA ASP A 31 9.70 6.97 15.07
C ASP A 31 9.64 8.25 14.22
N TYR A 32 9.19 9.35 14.84
CA TYR A 32 9.00 10.63 14.15
C TYR A 32 10.31 11.25 13.67
N ASP A 33 11.43 10.97 14.35
CA ASP A 33 12.74 11.53 14.00
C ASP A 33 13.31 10.90 12.73
N LYS A 34 12.89 9.67 12.42
CA LYS A 34 13.32 8.93 11.21
C LYS A 34 12.30 8.95 10.08
N ALA A 35 11.05 9.28 10.36
CA ALA A 35 9.99 9.25 9.38
C ALA A 35 10.23 10.30 8.26
N PRO A 36 9.94 9.98 6.99
CA PRO A 36 9.97 10.97 5.92
C PRO A 36 9.04 12.15 6.25
N ALA A 37 9.51 13.38 6.03
CA ALA A 37 8.74 14.59 6.36
C ALA A 37 7.36 14.65 5.66
N CYS A 38 7.21 14.00 4.51
CA CYS A 38 5.93 13.90 3.82
C CYS A 38 4.91 13.02 4.58
N PHE A 39 5.36 12.00 5.33
CA PHE A 39 4.49 11.12 6.08
C PHE A 39 4.04 11.80 7.35
N VAL A 40 4.97 12.45 8.06
CA VAL A 40 4.67 13.27 9.24
C VAL A 40 3.60 14.30 8.91
N ARG A 41 3.79 15.08 7.83
CA ARG A 41 2.81 16.09 7.39
C ARG A 41 1.46 15.51 6.96
N ALA A 42 1.42 14.29 6.43
CA ALA A 42 0.17 13.64 6.05
C ALA A 42 -0.63 13.26 7.30
N VAL A 43 0.04 12.58 8.25
CA VAL A 43 -0.57 12.15 9.52
C VAL A 43 -1.02 13.35 10.37
N GLU A 44 -0.23 14.43 10.45
CA GLU A 44 -0.60 15.67 11.14
C GLU A 44 -1.88 16.33 10.58
N LYS A 45 -2.19 16.09 9.29
CA LYS A 45 -3.42 16.56 8.64
C LYS A 45 -4.58 15.58 8.78
N GLY A 46 -4.38 14.44 9.43
CA GLY A 46 -5.35 13.34 9.48
C GLY A 46 -5.49 12.59 8.15
N GLU A 47 -4.48 12.65 7.27
CA GLU A 47 -4.41 11.81 6.07
C GLU A 47 -3.70 10.48 6.38
N ASP A 48 -4.11 9.42 5.68
CA ASP A 48 -3.46 8.11 5.77
C ASP A 48 -2.08 8.10 5.08
N ILE A 49 -1.25 7.20 5.56
CA ILE A 49 -0.08 6.63 4.88
C ILE A 49 -0.32 5.14 4.67
N ALA A 50 0.47 4.50 3.81
CA ALA A 50 0.23 3.09 3.50
C ALA A 50 1.50 2.29 3.19
N HIS A 51 1.43 1.01 3.53
CA HIS A 51 2.32 -0.02 3.00
C HIS A 51 1.64 -0.68 1.79
N LEU A 52 2.31 -0.69 0.63
CA LEU A 52 1.92 -1.51 -0.51
C LEU A 52 2.74 -2.81 -0.52
N PHE A 53 2.14 -3.89 -0.03
CA PHE A 53 2.77 -5.22 0.04
C PHE A 53 2.61 -6.00 -1.26
N ASP A 54 3.70 -6.64 -1.68
CA ASP A 54 3.73 -7.61 -2.78
C ASP A 54 5.03 -8.43 -2.71
N GLN A 55 4.94 -9.76 -2.87
CA GLN A 55 6.13 -10.62 -2.95
C GLN A 55 6.74 -10.65 -4.35
N ASP A 56 5.97 -10.34 -5.39
CA ASP A 56 6.50 -10.12 -6.74
C ASP A 56 7.09 -8.72 -6.83
N ARG A 57 8.42 -8.66 -6.80
CA ARG A 57 9.18 -7.40 -6.85
C ARG A 57 8.92 -6.64 -8.16
N GLU A 58 8.82 -7.31 -9.29
CA GLU A 58 8.67 -6.65 -10.58
C GLU A 58 7.28 -6.03 -10.68
N ARG A 59 6.25 -6.79 -10.30
CA ARG A 59 4.87 -6.31 -10.22
C ARG A 59 4.74 -5.13 -9.24
N LEU A 60 5.40 -5.21 -8.08
CA LEU A 60 5.42 -4.11 -7.09
C LEU A 60 5.96 -2.81 -7.71
N VAL A 61 7.11 -2.86 -8.38
CA VAL A 61 7.73 -1.69 -9.01
C VAL A 61 6.84 -1.13 -10.12
N GLN A 62 6.24 -2.01 -10.94
CA GLN A 62 5.33 -1.61 -12.01
C GLN A 62 4.09 -0.90 -11.48
N THR A 63 3.44 -1.46 -10.45
CA THR A 63 2.30 -0.82 -9.78
C THR A 63 2.70 0.54 -9.22
N VAL A 64 3.79 0.62 -8.46
CA VAL A 64 4.23 1.87 -7.82
C VAL A 64 4.52 2.97 -8.86
N ARG A 65 5.12 2.61 -10.00
CA ARG A 65 5.33 3.55 -11.10
C ARG A 65 4.03 3.99 -11.76
N SER A 66 3.06 3.10 -11.96
CA SER A 66 1.76 3.48 -12.54
C SER A 66 0.97 4.43 -11.62
N LEU A 67 1.18 4.32 -10.31
CA LEU A 67 0.67 5.26 -9.31
C LEU A 67 1.36 6.65 -9.36
N GLY A 68 2.44 6.79 -10.13
CA GLY A 68 3.16 8.05 -10.35
C GLY A 68 4.31 8.29 -9.38
N VAL A 69 4.83 7.25 -8.74
CA VAL A 69 6.04 7.34 -7.91
C VAL A 69 7.28 7.24 -8.80
N ASN A 70 8.14 8.26 -8.72
CA ASN A 70 9.36 8.34 -9.54
C ASN A 70 10.54 7.57 -8.92
N ILE A 71 10.66 7.61 -7.59
CA ILE A 71 11.76 6.98 -6.84
C ILE A 71 11.15 5.85 -6.02
N VAL A 72 11.55 4.63 -6.32
CA VAL A 72 11.03 3.42 -5.67
C VAL A 72 12.08 2.86 -4.72
N LEU A 73 11.80 2.93 -3.42
CA LEU A 73 12.54 2.22 -2.39
C LEU A 73 11.69 1.05 -1.92
N ILE A 74 12.22 -0.16 -2.05
CA ILE A 74 11.58 -1.38 -1.56
C ILE A 74 12.16 -1.73 -0.21
N GLU A 75 11.31 -1.75 0.81
CA GLU A 75 11.62 -2.19 2.15
C GLU A 75 11.53 -3.72 2.26
N ARG A 76 12.36 -4.31 3.14
CA ARG A 76 12.33 -5.76 3.46
C ARG A 76 12.36 -6.70 2.23
N LYS A 77 13.23 -6.40 1.25
CA LYS A 77 13.36 -7.14 -0.01
C LYS A 77 13.46 -8.66 0.20
N GLY A 78 12.56 -9.42 -0.43
CA GLY A 78 12.49 -10.88 -0.37
C GLY A 78 12.02 -11.47 0.97
N GLN A 79 11.54 -10.64 1.90
CA GLN A 79 11.06 -11.08 3.21
C GLN A 79 9.54 -10.96 3.33
N ARG A 80 8.97 -11.61 4.35
CA ARG A 80 7.59 -11.37 4.78
C ARG A 80 7.45 -9.88 5.13
N GLY A 81 6.56 -9.21 4.42
CA GLY A 81 6.36 -7.76 4.52
C GLY A 81 7.24 -6.92 3.59
N GLN A 82 7.73 -7.46 2.47
CA GLN A 82 8.26 -6.64 1.37
C GLN A 82 7.21 -5.61 0.92
N HIS A 83 7.55 -4.33 0.93
CA HIS A 83 6.61 -3.26 0.55
C HIS A 83 7.30 -2.01 0.02
N VAL A 84 6.47 -1.12 -0.51
CA VAL A 84 6.81 0.29 -0.76
C VAL A 84 5.83 1.15 0.03
N ASP A 85 6.34 2.20 0.66
CA ASP A 85 5.50 3.16 1.37
C ASP A 85 4.89 4.20 0.44
N LEU A 86 3.62 4.52 0.67
CA LEU A 86 2.85 5.48 -0.10
C LEU A 86 2.22 6.54 0.80
N CYS A 87 2.18 7.78 0.32
CA CYS A 87 1.42 8.89 0.91
C CYS A 87 0.90 9.80 -0.21
N GLY A 88 0.04 10.76 0.13
CA GLY A 88 -0.38 11.81 -0.80
C GLY A 88 -1.03 11.30 -2.10
N SER A 89 -0.65 11.87 -3.25
CA SER A 89 -1.25 11.55 -4.56
C SER A 89 -1.11 10.09 -4.99
N PRO A 90 0.06 9.43 -4.86
CA PRO A 90 0.19 8.00 -5.11
C PRO A 90 -0.78 7.14 -4.29
N LEU A 91 -0.93 7.41 -2.99
CA LEU A 91 -1.88 6.69 -2.14
C LEU A 91 -3.33 6.92 -2.59
N LYS A 92 -3.70 8.16 -2.90
CA LYS A 92 -5.06 8.49 -3.40
C LYS A 92 -5.38 7.73 -4.69
N ARG A 93 -4.39 7.48 -5.55
CA ARG A 93 -4.55 6.65 -6.76
C ARG A 93 -4.65 5.16 -6.44
N ALA A 94 -3.87 4.67 -5.49
CA ALA A 94 -3.91 3.28 -5.06
C ALA A 94 -5.29 2.91 -4.49
N LEU A 95 -5.86 3.77 -3.64
CA LEU A 95 -7.20 3.59 -3.09
C LEU A 95 -8.28 3.53 -4.17
N LYS A 96 -8.18 4.38 -5.20
CA LYS A 96 -9.09 4.32 -6.36
C LYS A 96 -8.99 3.00 -7.11
N GLN A 97 -7.77 2.49 -7.28
CA GLN A 97 -7.54 1.20 -7.93
C GLN A 97 -8.13 0.04 -7.11
N CYS A 98 -7.96 0.03 -5.78
CA CYS A 98 -8.61 -0.95 -4.90
C CYS A 98 -10.14 -0.93 -5.05
N ALA A 99 -10.74 0.25 -5.12
CA ALA A 99 -12.19 0.38 -5.30
C ALA A 99 -12.67 -0.17 -6.66
N ALA A 100 -11.92 0.07 -7.73
CA ALA A 100 -12.22 -0.46 -9.07
C ALA A 100 -12.10 -1.99 -9.13
N ASP A 101 -11.08 -2.55 -8.48
CA ASP A 101 -10.85 -3.99 -8.44
C ASP A 101 -11.95 -4.72 -7.67
N ALA A 102 -12.43 -4.14 -6.56
CA ALA A 102 -13.53 -4.70 -5.76
C ALA A 102 -14.85 -4.79 -6.56
N GLN A 103 -15.13 -3.83 -7.43
CA GLN A 103 -16.32 -3.81 -8.29
C GLN A 103 -16.25 -4.88 -9.38
N THR A 104 -15.05 -5.18 -9.88
CA THR A 104 -14.83 -6.16 -10.95
C THR A 104 -15.04 -7.61 -10.47
N THR A 105 -14.90 -7.86 -9.16
CA THR A 105 -15.04 -9.20 -8.57
C THR A 105 -16.47 -9.56 -8.14
N MET A 106 -17.45 -8.65 -8.27
CA MET A 106 -18.85 -9.01 -8.03
C MET A 106 -19.38 -9.78 -9.25
N PRO A 107 -19.89 -11.01 -9.09
CA PRO A 107 -20.53 -11.71 -10.19
C PRO A 107 -21.73 -10.88 -10.66
N LEU A 108 -21.81 -10.67 -11.98
CA LEU A 108 -23.07 -10.28 -12.62
C LEU A 108 -24.06 -11.42 -12.39
N PHE A 109 -24.85 -11.32 -11.33
CA PHE A 109 -26.05 -12.13 -11.20
C PHE A 109 -27.18 -11.34 -11.88
N ASP A 110 -27.56 -11.81 -13.07
CA ASP A 110 -28.84 -11.49 -13.73
C ASP A 110 -29.99 -12.27 -13.08
#